data_AF-A0A8J7WV47-F1
#
_entry.id   AF-A0A8J7WV47-F1
#
_cell.length_a   1.000
_cell.length_b   1.000
_cell.length_c   1.000
_cell.angle_alpha   90.00
_cell.angle_beta   90.00
_cell.angle_gamma   90.00
#
_symmetry.space_group_name_H-M   'P 1'
#
loop_
_entity.id
_entity.type
_entity.pdbx_description
1 polymer ?
#
loop_
_entity_poly.entity_id
_entity_poly.type
_entity_poly.pdbx_seq_one_letter_code
_entity_poly.pdbx_strand_id
1 'polypeptide(L)'
;MTRKFIADNSSWLQVELLPTAAPELNPVEQVWAWIKGGPLANLAPPDLDHLADAAGKALNQLGHRFPLLTAFLRHTELAWT
;
A
#
# COMPACT_ATOMS: atom_id res chain seq x y z
N MET A 1 -4.77 -11.22 19.43
CA MET A 1 -3.90 -10.04 19.61
C MET A 1 -4.39 -8.85 18.78
N THR A 2 -4.57 -8.97 17.46
CA THR A 2 -5.03 -7.86 16.58
C THR A 2 -6.38 -7.24 16.97
N ARG A 3 -7.42 -8.05 17.21
CA ARG A 3 -8.75 -7.52 17.62
C ARG A 3 -8.70 -6.75 18.95
N LYS A 4 -7.89 -7.23 19.89
CA LYS A 4 -7.69 -6.54 21.18
C LYS A 4 -6.97 -5.21 20.97
N PHE A 5 -5.92 -5.17 20.14
CA PHE A 5 -5.23 -3.93 19.82
C PHE A 5 -6.17 -2.90 19.17
N ILE A 6 -7.01 -3.32 18.21
CA ILE A 6 -8.01 -2.43 17.60
C ILE A 6 -8.98 -1.89 18.66
N ALA A 7 -9.52 -2.77 19.53
CA ALA A 7 -10.44 -2.37 20.58
C ALA A 7 -9.80 -1.41 21.60
N ASP A 8 -8.56 -1.67 22.01
CA ASP A 8 -7.83 -0.84 22.98
C ASP A 8 -7.48 0.55 22.40
N ASN A 9 -7.54 0.74 21.08
CA ASN A 9 -7.14 1.96 20.38
C ASN A 9 -8.29 2.64 19.59
N SER A 10 -9.54 2.31 19.90
CA SER A 10 -10.72 2.82 19.17
C SER A 10 -10.93 4.33 19.27
N SER A 11 -10.17 5.03 20.12
CA SER A 11 -10.21 6.49 20.23
C SER A 11 -9.55 7.22 19.06
N TRP A 12 -8.64 6.55 18.34
CA TRP A 12 -7.92 7.13 17.20
C TRP A 12 -7.83 6.21 15.97
N LEU A 13 -8.18 4.92 16.09
CA LEU A 13 -8.13 3.94 15.02
C LEU A 13 -9.53 3.46 14.63
N GLN A 14 -9.95 3.78 13.40
CA GLN A 14 -11.11 3.20 12.74
C GLN A 14 -10.66 2.11 11.76
N VAL A 15 -11.39 1.00 11.70
CA VAL A 15 -11.08 -0.13 10.82
C VAL A 15 -12.32 -0.48 10.01
N GLU A 16 -12.18 -0.45 8.70
CA GLU A 16 -13.19 -0.91 7.75
C GLU A 16 -12.83 -2.31 7.24
N LEU A 17 -13.81 -3.20 7.21
CA LEU A 17 -13.63 -4.54 6.66
C LEU A 17 -13.93 -4.52 5.17
N LEU A 18 -12.94 -4.88 4.36
CA LEU A 18 -13.14 -5.07 2.93
C LEU A 18 -13.81 -6.44 2.65
N PRO A 19 -14.65 -6.54 1.61
CA PRO A 19 -15.16 -7.82 1.12
C PRO A 19 -14.03 -8.81 0.83
N THR A 20 -14.33 -10.11 0.98
CA THR A 20 -13.36 -11.14 0.62
C THR A 20 -13.11 -11.13 -0.88
N ALA A 21 -11.85 -11.32 -1.29
CA ALA A 21 -11.44 -11.42 -2.69
C ALA A 21 -11.73 -10.17 -3.55
N ALA A 22 -11.73 -8.98 -2.95
CA ALA A 22 -11.89 -7.68 -3.62
C ALA A 22 -10.58 -6.87 -3.63
N PRO A 23 -9.52 -7.32 -4.33
CA PRO A 23 -8.23 -6.60 -4.37
C PRO A 23 -8.35 -5.19 -4.97
N GLU A 24 -9.30 -4.94 -5.86
CA GLU A 24 -9.59 -3.64 -6.45
C GLU A 24 -9.98 -2.58 -5.41
N LEU A 25 -10.50 -3.01 -4.25
CA LEU A 25 -10.87 -2.13 -3.14
C LEU A 25 -9.69 -1.85 -2.18
N ASN A 26 -8.56 -2.54 -2.34
CA ASN A 26 -7.38 -2.35 -1.51
C ASN A 26 -6.38 -1.41 -2.22
N PRO A 27 -6.19 -0.16 -1.75
CA PRO A 27 -5.33 0.81 -2.43
C PRO A 27 -3.84 0.41 -2.43
N VAL A 28 -3.45 -0.52 -1.55
CA VAL A 28 -2.09 -1.08 -1.52
C VAL A 28 -1.79 -1.90 -2.79
N GLU A 29 -2.80 -2.46 -3.46
CA GLU A 29 -2.56 -3.16 -4.74
C GLU A 29 -2.05 -2.20 -5.83
N GLN A 30 -2.56 -0.96 -5.86
CA GLN A 30 -2.09 0.07 -6.80
C GLN A 30 -0.66 0.53 -6.48
N VAL A 31 -0.29 0.57 -5.19
CA VAL A 31 1.10 0.79 -4.77
C VAL A 31 2.00 -0.30 -5.34
N TRP A 32 1.61 -1.57 -5.21
CA TRP A 32 2.39 -2.69 -5.74
C TRP A 32 2.46 -2.71 -7.27
N ALA A 33 1.36 -2.43 -7.95
CA ALA A 33 1.32 -2.34 -9.40
C ALA A 33 2.29 -1.25 -9.90
N TRP A 34 2.29 -0.08 -9.27
CA TRP A 34 3.19 1.01 -9.63
C TRP A 34 4.67 0.66 -9.41
N ILE A 35 5.00 0.09 -8.25
CA ILE A 35 6.40 -0.23 -7.91
C ILE A 35 6.95 -1.34 -8.80
N LYS A 36 6.17 -2.41 -9.02
CA LYS A 36 6.58 -3.56 -9.84
C LYS A 36 6.63 -3.22 -11.34
N GLY A 37 5.69 -2.42 -11.82
CA GLY A 37 5.60 -2.00 -13.22
C GLY A 37 6.51 -0.83 -13.59
N GLY A 38 7.06 -0.11 -12.61
CA GLY A 38 7.91 1.05 -12.82
C GLY A 38 9.29 0.88 -12.17
N PRO A 39 9.53 1.41 -10.96
CA PRO A 39 10.85 1.42 -10.32
C PRO A 39 11.58 0.06 -10.24
N LEU A 40 10.85 -1.05 -10.09
CA LEU A 40 11.43 -2.39 -10.04
C LEU A 40 11.30 -3.16 -11.36
N ALA A 41 10.77 -2.54 -12.42
CA ALA A 41 10.64 -3.21 -13.70
C ALA A 41 12.04 -3.60 -14.22
N ASN A 42 12.18 -4.88 -14.60
CA ASN A 42 13.43 -5.47 -15.10
C ASN A 42 14.61 -5.45 -14.11
N LEU A 43 14.37 -5.18 -12.82
CA LEU A 43 15.41 -5.29 -11.80
C LEU A 43 15.73 -6.77 -11.56
N ALA A 44 17.01 -7.13 -11.66
CA ALA A 44 17.53 -8.46 -11.32
C ALA A 44 18.50 -8.32 -10.14
N PRO A 45 18.00 -8.18 -8.90
CA PRO A 45 18.86 -8.01 -7.74
C PRO A 45 19.58 -9.32 -7.41
N PRO A 46 20.82 -9.27 -6.90
CA PRO A 46 21.62 -10.46 -6.61
C PRO A 46 21.10 -11.28 -5.42
N ASP A 47 20.32 -10.66 -4.53
CA ASP A 47 19.73 -11.28 -3.36
C ASP A 47 18.48 -10.53 -2.88
N LEU A 48 17.89 -11.03 -1.78
CA LEU A 48 16.69 -10.47 -1.18
C LEU A 48 16.92 -9.11 -0.53
N ASP A 49 18.10 -8.86 0.04
CA ASP A 49 18.40 -7.61 0.73
C ASP A 49 18.47 -6.45 -0.28
N HIS A 50 19.10 -6.68 -1.44
CA HIS A 50 19.11 -5.71 -2.54
C HIS A 50 17.71 -5.45 -3.10
N LEU A 51 16.85 -6.48 -3.16
CA LEU A 51 15.44 -6.30 -3.56
C LEU A 51 14.67 -5.47 -2.53
N ALA A 52 14.84 -5.76 -1.23
CA ALA A 52 14.18 -5.05 -0.15
C ALA A 52 14.59 -3.57 -0.11
N ASP A 53 15.88 -3.28 -0.29
CA ASP A 53 16.39 -1.91 -0.39
C ASP A 53 15.80 -1.16 -1.58
N ALA A 54 15.74 -1.80 -2.75
CA ALA A 54 15.15 -1.18 -3.95
C ALA A 54 13.66 -0.91 -3.76
N ALA A 55 12.90 -1.87 -3.23
CA ALA A 55 11.48 -1.71 -2.94
C ALA A 55 11.24 -0.61 -1.88
N GLY A 56 12.06 -0.57 -0.81
CA GLY A 56 12.00 0.45 0.23
C GLY A 56 12.27 1.86 -0.32
N LYS A 57 13.28 2.01 -1.19
CA LYS A 57 13.56 3.29 -1.88
C LYS A 57 12.38 3.71 -2.76
N ALA A 58 11.79 2.78 -3.52
CA ALA A 58 10.64 3.07 -4.37
C ALA A 58 9.40 3.49 -3.55
N LEU A 59 9.12 2.78 -2.45
CA LEU A 59 8.05 3.12 -1.49
C LEU A 59 8.27 4.51 -0.89
N ASN A 60 9.50 4.81 -0.44
CA ASN A 60 9.82 6.12 0.13
C ASN A 60 9.61 7.25 -0.90
N GLN A 61 10.07 7.05 -2.14
CA GLN A 61 9.83 8.03 -3.21
C GLN A 61 8.34 8.21 -3.52
N LEU A 62 7.56 7.13 -3.52
CA LEU A 62 6.11 7.19 -3.70
C LEU A 62 5.44 7.93 -2.53
N GLY A 63 5.93 7.75 -1.31
CA GLY A 63 5.47 8.46 -0.11
C GLY A 63 5.50 9.99 -0.24
N HIS A 64 6.43 10.53 -1.05
CA HIS A 64 6.52 11.95 -1.33
C HIS A 64 5.63 12.43 -2.49
N ARG A 65 4.91 11.53 -3.17
CA ARG A 65 4.04 11.83 -4.31
C ARG A 65 2.56 11.81 -3.90
N PHE A 66 2.17 12.72 -3.01
CA PHE A 66 0.80 12.81 -2.49
C PHE A 66 -0.31 12.75 -3.57
N PRO A 67 -0.22 13.47 -4.70
CA PRO A 67 -1.27 13.40 -5.73
C PRO A 67 -1.48 11.99 -6.30
N LEU A 68 -0.40 11.20 -6.40
CA LEU A 68 -0.45 9.82 -6.88
C LEU A 68 -1.05 8.88 -5.82
N LEU A 69 -0.67 9.05 -4.55
CA LEU A 69 -1.29 8.32 -3.43
C LEU A 69 -2.79 8.59 -3.34
N THR A 70 -3.22 9.85 -3.48
CA THR A 70 -4.65 10.17 -3.51
C THR A 70 -5.34 9.57 -4.74
N ALA A 71 -4.67 9.46 -5.88
CA ALA A 71 -5.22 8.78 -7.06
C ALA A 71 -5.44 7.28 -6.81
N PHE A 72 -4.55 6.62 -6.08
CA PHE A 72 -4.71 5.21 -5.70
C PHE A 72 -5.90 5.00 -4.77
N LEU A 73 -6.09 5.90 -3.80
CA LEU A 73 -7.29 5.89 -2.95
C LEU A 73 -8.56 6.05 -3.81
N ARG A 74 -8.60 7.05 -4.69
CA ARG A 74 -9.76 7.27 -5.57
C ARG A 74 -10.07 6.09 -6.50
N HIS A 75 -9.05 5.33 -6.92
CA HIS A 75 -9.23 4.17 -7.80
C HIS A 75 -10.06 3.05 -7.16
N THR A 76 -10.04 2.95 -5.82
CA THR A 76 -10.86 1.95 -5.10
C THR A 76 -12.35 2.30 -5.07
N GLU A 77 -12.73 3.50 -5.52
CA GLU A 77 -14.10 4.03 -5.48
C GLU A 77 -14.75 4.08 -4.07
N LEU A 78 -13.97 3.81 -3.03
CA LEU A 78 -14.41 3.91 -1.64
C LEU A 78 -14.45 5.37 -1.19
N ALA A 79 -15.43 5.68 -0.34
CA ALA A 79 -15.49 6.95 0.37
C ALA A 79 -14.45 6.96 1.49
N TRP A 80 -13.21 7.33 1.17
CA TRP A 80 -12.18 7.62 2.16
C TRP A 80 -12.55 8.95 2.85
N THR A 81 -13.23 8.86 3.99
CA THR A 81 -13.66 10.00 4.82
C THR A 81 -12.56 10.48 5.74
#